data_AF-A0AAC9PW94-F1
#
_entry.id   AF-A0AAC9PW94-F1
#
_cell.length_a   1.000
_cell.length_b   1.000
_cell.length_c   1.000
_cell.angle_alpha   90.00
_cell.angle_beta   90.00
_cell.angle_gamma   90.00
#
_symmetry.space_group_name_H-M   'P 1'
#
loop_
_entity.id
_entity.type
_entity.pdbx_description
1 polymer ?
#
loop_
_entity_poly.entity_id
_entity_poly.type
_entity_poly.pdbx_seq_one_letter_code
_entity_poly.pdbx_strand_id
1 'polypeptide(L)'
;MKKLLLIVAILTFSLGFAQTEKANYKTVVSEFQTNYNEGNYQEIYNMFNANLQKTLTLEKTKSFFKTNVKAEALGNITAVDLKEIIRTGHNYKFTFENGAGEAYFLLDDNNKISGLQMYPIQE
;
A
#
# COMPACT_ATOMS: atom_id res chain seq x y z
N MET A 1 -59.81 14.61 9.68
CA MET A 1 -58.70 15.45 9.18
C MET A 1 -57.39 14.73 9.46
N LYS A 2 -56.92 13.91 8.50
CA LYS A 2 -55.70 13.10 8.67
C LYS A 2 -54.50 13.97 8.28
N LYS A 3 -53.67 14.34 9.26
CA LYS A 3 -52.42 15.08 9.01
C LYS A 3 -51.44 14.12 8.35
N LEU A 4 -51.25 14.25 7.05
CA LEU A 4 -50.19 13.55 6.33
C LEU A 4 -48.89 14.31 6.57
N LEU A 5 -48.15 13.92 7.62
CA LEU A 5 -46.78 14.38 7.82
C LEU A 5 -45.93 13.71 6.75
N LEU A 6 -45.62 14.46 5.69
CA LEU A 6 -44.68 14.03 4.65
C LEU A 6 -43.26 14.12 5.23
N ILE A 7 -42.74 13.02 5.77
CA ILE A 7 -41.33 12.90 6.14
C ILE A 7 -40.57 12.65 4.84
N VAL A 8 -39.98 13.71 4.29
CA VAL A 8 -39.01 13.59 3.18
C VAL A 8 -37.70 13.08 3.80
N ALA A 9 -37.46 11.77 3.68
CA ALA A 9 -36.17 11.19 4.02
C ALA A 9 -35.14 11.63 2.98
N ILE A 10 -34.24 12.53 3.37
CA ILE A 10 -33.05 12.85 2.60
C ILE A 10 -32.13 11.64 2.70
N LEU A 11 -32.21 10.74 1.71
CA LEU A 11 -31.19 9.73 1.46
C LEU A 11 -29.94 10.47 0.98
N THR A 12 -29.08 10.87 1.93
CA THR A 12 -27.71 11.24 1.59
C THR A 12 -27.02 9.97 1.10
N PHE A 13 -26.99 9.79 -0.22
CA PHE A 13 -26.08 8.84 -0.84
C PHE A 13 -24.67 9.25 -0.41
N SER A 14 -24.10 8.53 0.55
CA SER A 14 -22.66 8.47 0.72
C SER A 14 -22.12 7.81 -0.53
N LEU A 15 -21.85 8.62 -1.56
CA LEU A 15 -20.94 8.25 -2.63
C LEU A 15 -19.59 8.06 -1.95
N GLY A 16 -19.34 6.84 -1.44
CA GLY A 16 -18.01 6.45 -1.01
C GLY A 16 -17.11 6.67 -2.20
N PHE A 17 -16.17 7.59 -2.07
CA PHE A 17 -15.20 7.87 -3.12
C PHE A 17 -14.38 6.60 -3.35
N ALA A 18 -14.78 5.80 -4.34
CA ALA A 18 -13.88 4.81 -4.92
C ALA A 18 -12.81 5.60 -5.67
N GLN A 19 -11.78 6.05 -4.95
CA GLN A 19 -10.62 6.67 -5.58
C GLN A 19 -10.03 5.67 -6.57
N THR A 20 -9.99 6.06 -7.83
CA THR A 20 -9.42 5.20 -8.88
C THR A 20 -7.91 5.17 -8.72
N GLU A 21 -7.36 3.98 -8.53
CA GLU A 21 -5.93 3.73 -8.48
C GLU A 21 -5.24 4.25 -9.75
N LYS A 22 -4.12 4.97 -9.60
CA LYS A 22 -3.34 5.37 -10.77
C LYS A 22 -2.61 4.17 -11.37
N ALA A 23 -2.62 4.07 -12.70
CA ALA A 23 -2.02 2.93 -13.41
C ALA A 23 -0.53 2.72 -13.09
N ASN A 24 0.25 3.78 -12.95
CA ASN A 24 1.67 3.69 -12.62
C ASN A 24 1.89 3.10 -11.21
N TYR A 25 1.05 3.46 -10.25
CA TYR A 25 1.09 2.90 -8.91
C TYR A 25 0.76 1.41 -8.91
N LYS A 26 -0.28 1.00 -9.65
CA LYS A 26 -0.64 -0.41 -9.81
C LYS A 26 0.52 -1.24 -10.35
N THR A 27 1.21 -0.73 -11.38
CA THR A 27 2.39 -1.39 -11.96
C THR A 27 3.51 -1.55 -10.93
N VAL A 28 3.88 -0.46 -10.25
CA VAL A 28 4.97 -0.49 -9.26
C VAL A 28 4.65 -1.41 -8.09
N VAL A 29 3.43 -1.42 -7.58
CA VAL A 29 3.04 -2.28 -6.46
C VAL A 29 2.96 -3.75 -6.88
N SER A 30 2.54 -4.04 -8.12
CA SER A 30 2.57 -5.40 -8.66
C SER A 30 4.00 -5.93 -8.79
N GLU A 31 4.93 -5.10 -9.28
CA GLU A 31 6.36 -5.45 -9.35
C GLU A 31 6.97 -5.63 -7.95
N PHE A 32 6.60 -4.77 -6.99
CA PHE A 32 7.01 -4.89 -5.60
C PHE A 32 6.55 -6.23 -5.00
N GLN A 33 5.28 -6.61 -5.23
CA GLN A 33 4.72 -7.88 -4.78
C GLN A 33 5.53 -9.07 -5.31
N THR A 34 5.83 -9.10 -6.62
CA THR A 34 6.65 -10.16 -7.22
C THR A 34 8.02 -10.25 -6.55
N ASN A 35 8.73 -9.11 -6.45
CA ASN A 35 10.07 -9.10 -5.85
C ASN A 35 10.05 -9.47 -4.36
N TYR A 36 8.99 -9.10 -3.62
CA TYR A 36 8.84 -9.50 -2.22
C TYR A 36 8.68 -11.02 -2.09
N ASN A 37 7.78 -11.61 -2.88
CA ASN A 37 7.51 -13.05 -2.86
C ASN A 37 8.71 -13.89 -3.30
N GLU A 38 9.55 -13.36 -4.19
CA GLU A 38 10.80 -14.00 -4.60
C GLU A 38 11.95 -13.79 -3.60
N GLY A 39 11.75 -12.98 -2.54
CA GLY A 39 12.81 -12.60 -1.61
C GLY A 39 13.87 -11.68 -2.22
N ASN A 40 13.58 -11.08 -3.38
CA ASN A 40 14.47 -10.24 -4.17
C ASN A 40 14.52 -8.80 -3.64
N TYR A 41 14.98 -8.64 -2.39
CA TYR A 41 15.10 -7.32 -1.74
C TYR A 41 16.13 -6.39 -2.41
N GLN A 42 17.04 -6.94 -3.22
CA GLN A 42 17.90 -6.16 -4.11
C GLN A 42 17.06 -5.40 -5.13
N GLU A 43 16.10 -6.07 -5.76
CA GLU A 43 15.24 -5.46 -6.78
C GLU A 43 14.26 -4.46 -6.15
N ILE A 44 13.72 -4.77 -4.97
CA ILE A 44 12.94 -3.77 -4.21
C ILE A 44 13.79 -2.51 -3.93
N TYR A 45 15.05 -2.67 -3.54
CA TYR A 45 15.96 -1.52 -3.36
C TYR A 45 16.20 -0.77 -4.68
N ASN A 46 16.28 -1.46 -5.82
CA ASN A 46 16.42 -0.84 -7.15
C ASN A 46 15.15 -0.09 -7.62
N MET A 47 13.99 -0.39 -7.04
CA MET A 47 12.75 0.36 -7.26
C MET A 47 12.75 1.72 -6.55
N PHE A 48 13.61 1.90 -5.54
CA PHE A 48 13.73 3.17 -4.82
C PHE A 48 14.43 4.24 -5.68
N ASN A 49 14.07 5.49 -5.45
CA ASN A 49 14.81 6.59 -6.08
C ASN A 49 16.16 6.83 -5.37
N ALA A 50 17.04 7.58 -6.03
CA ALA A 50 18.41 7.80 -5.54
C ALA A 50 18.46 8.45 -4.15
N ASN A 51 17.46 9.24 -3.76
CA ASN A 51 17.42 9.86 -2.44
C ASN A 51 17.02 8.85 -1.37
N LEU A 52 15.98 8.06 -1.61
CA LEU A 52 15.56 7.01 -0.68
C LEU A 52 16.63 5.93 -0.54
N GLN A 53 17.33 5.56 -1.61
CA GLN A 53 18.46 4.62 -1.56
C GLN A 53 19.61 5.09 -0.63
N LYS A 54 19.87 6.39 -0.54
CA LYS A 54 20.88 6.95 0.39
C LYS A 54 20.44 6.83 1.85
N THR A 55 19.13 6.94 2.11
CA THR A 55 18.58 6.87 3.48
C THR A 55 18.36 5.41 3.91
N LEU A 56 17.69 4.64 3.06
CA LEU A 56 17.37 3.23 3.19
C LEU A 56 18.31 2.41 2.28
N THR A 57 19.57 2.29 2.71
CA THR A 57 20.58 1.50 2.00
C THR A 57 20.12 0.06 1.78
N LEU A 58 20.75 -0.68 0.87
CA LEU A 58 20.41 -2.08 0.61
C LEU A 58 20.40 -2.93 1.89
N GLU A 59 21.40 -2.76 2.76
CA GLU A 59 21.47 -3.47 4.04
C GLU A 59 20.29 -3.12 4.96
N LYS A 60 19.96 -1.83 5.08
CA LYS A 60 18.80 -1.36 5.85
C LYS A 60 17.48 -1.82 5.23
N THR A 61 17.40 -1.97 3.91
CA THR A 61 16.23 -2.50 3.21
C THR A 61 16.00 -3.96 3.60
N LYS A 62 17.04 -4.79 3.50
CA LYS A 62 16.98 -6.20 3.94
C LYS A 62 16.62 -6.31 5.41
N SER A 63 17.23 -5.48 6.26
CA SER A 63 16.93 -5.42 7.69
C SER A 63 15.48 -5.02 7.93
N PHE A 64 14.97 -3.97 7.28
CA PHE A 64 13.60 -3.51 7.39
C PHE A 64 12.58 -4.62 7.11
N PHE A 65 12.73 -5.37 6.02
CA PHE A 65 11.83 -6.49 5.72
C PHE A 65 11.94 -7.63 6.73
N LYS A 66 13.15 -7.92 7.19
CA LYS A 66 13.38 -8.97 8.19
C LYS A 66 12.81 -8.61 9.56
N THR A 67 13.07 -7.40 10.07
CA THR A 67 12.81 -7.05 11.47
C THR A 67 11.52 -6.27 11.68
N ASN A 68 11.21 -5.32 10.79
CA ASN A 68 10.09 -4.41 10.97
C ASN A 68 8.83 -4.98 10.31
N VAL A 69 8.96 -5.48 9.08
CA VAL A 69 7.84 -6.13 8.37
C VAL A 69 7.65 -7.57 8.85
N LYS A 70 8.72 -8.23 9.31
CA LYS A 70 8.74 -9.66 9.69
C LYS A 70 8.34 -10.57 8.52
N ALA A 71 8.94 -10.32 7.35
CA ALA A 71 8.55 -10.97 6.10
C ALA A 71 8.56 -12.50 6.15
N GLU A 72 9.55 -13.11 6.81
CA GLU A 72 9.62 -14.56 6.99
C GLU A 72 8.41 -15.13 7.77
N ALA A 73 7.91 -14.39 8.77
CA ALA A 73 6.75 -14.81 9.54
C ALA A 73 5.43 -14.62 8.76
N LEU A 74 5.33 -13.55 7.98
CA LEU A 74 4.14 -13.24 7.18
C LEU A 74 3.95 -14.18 5.98
N GLY A 75 5.04 -14.65 5.37
CA GLY A 75 4.99 -15.45 4.14
C GLY A 75 4.70 -14.59 2.91
N ASN A 76 4.31 -15.22 1.81
CA ASN A 76 4.07 -14.52 0.54
C ASN A 76 2.85 -13.61 0.60
N ILE A 77 2.88 -12.51 -0.16
CA ILE A 77 1.73 -11.66 -0.45
C ILE A 77 0.81 -12.40 -1.44
N THR A 78 -0.44 -12.59 -1.05
CA THR A 78 -1.49 -13.25 -1.83
C THR A 78 -2.49 -12.27 -2.45
N ALA A 79 -2.66 -11.08 -1.87
CA ALA A 79 -3.52 -10.03 -2.42
C ALA A 79 -3.02 -8.63 -2.04
N VAL A 80 -3.32 -7.66 -2.91
CA VAL A 80 -3.04 -6.24 -2.70
C VAL A 80 -4.26 -5.42 -3.08
N ASP A 81 -4.76 -4.65 -2.12
CA ASP A 81 -5.95 -3.81 -2.29
C ASP A 81 -5.61 -2.35 -2.01
N LEU A 82 -5.99 -1.44 -2.91
CA LEU A 82 -5.91 0.00 -2.64
C LEU A 82 -6.87 0.35 -1.50
N LYS A 83 -6.33 0.89 -0.41
CA LYS A 83 -7.11 1.34 0.75
C LYS A 83 -7.57 2.78 0.58
N GLU A 84 -6.65 3.67 0.27
CA GLU A 84 -6.89 5.11 0.11
C GLU A 84 -5.73 5.80 -0.58
N ILE A 85 -5.97 6.99 -1.12
CA ILE A 85 -4.96 7.90 -1.65
C ILE A 85 -4.86 9.10 -0.71
N ILE A 86 -3.71 9.22 -0.03
CA ILE A 86 -3.39 10.33 0.86
C ILE A 86 -2.47 11.30 0.12
N ARG A 87 -2.96 12.51 -0.12
CA ARG A 87 -2.27 13.54 -0.94
C ARG A 87 -1.92 12.98 -2.32
N THR A 88 -0.66 12.68 -2.58
CA THR A 88 -0.16 12.10 -3.83
C THR A 88 0.23 10.63 -3.68
N GLY A 89 0.37 10.12 -2.46
CA GLY A 89 0.73 8.72 -2.19
C GLY A 89 -0.48 7.81 -2.05
N HIS A 90 -0.22 6.51 -2.17
CA HIS A 90 -1.25 5.47 -2.15
C HIS A 90 -0.97 4.52 -0.99
N ASN A 91 -2.00 4.28 -0.17
CA ASN A 91 -2.00 3.28 0.89
C ASN A 91 -2.65 2.01 0.38
N TYR A 92 -1.98 0.89 0.63
CA TYR A 92 -2.46 -0.44 0.27
C TYR A 92 -2.60 -1.31 1.50
N LYS A 93 -3.61 -2.18 1.47
CA LYS A 93 -3.66 -3.37 2.32
C LYS A 93 -3.02 -4.53 1.56
N PHE A 94 -2.06 -5.17 2.20
CA PHE A 94 -1.44 -6.40 1.74
C PHE A 94 -1.99 -7.57 2.57
N THR A 95 -2.50 -8.58 1.89
CA THR A 95 -2.80 -9.88 2.52
C THR A 95 -1.62 -10.81 2.27
N PHE A 96 -1.11 -11.40 3.34
CA PHE A 96 -0.04 -12.40 3.31
C PHE A 96 -0.62 -13.78 3.64
N GLU A 97 0.18 -14.83 3.45
CA GLU A 97 -0.18 -16.20 3.84
C GLU A 97 -0.53 -16.30 5.33
N ASN A 98 0.23 -15.62 6.20
CA ASN A 98 0.11 -15.73 7.66
C ASN A 98 -0.28 -14.40 8.34
N GLY A 99 -0.91 -13.47 7.63
CA GLY A 99 -1.35 -12.22 8.23
C GLY A 99 -1.72 -11.13 7.22
N ALA A 100 -1.81 -9.90 7.71
CA ALA A 100 -2.05 -8.72 6.88
C ALA A 100 -1.07 -7.60 7.24
N GLY A 101 -0.90 -6.67 6.32
CA GLY A 101 -0.05 -5.49 6.50
C GLY A 101 -0.62 -4.30 5.75
N GLU A 102 -0.16 -3.11 6.12
CA GLU A 102 -0.43 -1.89 5.36
C GLU A 102 0.88 -1.31 4.86
N ALA A 103 0.83 -0.69 3.69
CA ALA A 103 1.97 0.07 3.18
C ALA A 103 1.56 1.32 2.43
N TYR A 104 2.29 2.41 2.69
CA TYR A 104 2.23 3.66 1.96
C TYR A 104 3.34 3.70 0.92
N PHE A 105 2.96 4.03 -0.33
CA PHE A 105 3.88 4.28 -1.42
C PHE A 105 3.76 5.74 -1.88
N LEU A 106 4.90 6.41 -2.03
CA LEU A 106 5.03 7.65 -2.78
C LEU A 106 5.97 7.41 -3.96
N LEU A 107 5.51 7.72 -5.17
CA LEU A 107 6.33 7.67 -6.37
C LEU A 107 6.82 9.07 -6.73
N ASP A 108 8.02 9.16 -7.29
CA ASP A 108 8.47 10.35 -8.00
C ASP A 108 8.04 10.34 -9.47
N ASP A 109 8.43 11.39 -10.20
CA ASP A 109 8.05 11.60 -11.60
C ASP A 109 8.58 10.52 -12.56
N ASN A 110 9.55 9.70 -12.12
CA ASN A 110 10.10 8.57 -12.86
C ASN A 110 9.51 7.22 -12.42
N ASN A 111 8.42 7.24 -11.64
CA ASN A 111 7.78 6.06 -11.04
C ASN A 111 8.71 5.28 -10.08
N LYS A 112 9.77 5.91 -9.57
CA LYS A 112 10.60 5.32 -8.52
C LYS A 112 9.98 5.61 -7.17
N ILE A 113 10.10 4.66 -6.24
CA ILE A 113 9.58 4.82 -4.88
C ILE A 113 10.45 5.86 -4.16
N SER A 114 9.86 7.00 -3.85
CA SER A 114 10.50 8.11 -3.14
C SER A 114 10.14 8.12 -1.65
N GLY A 115 9.10 7.40 -1.26
CA GLY A 115 8.74 7.14 0.14
C GLY A 115 8.07 5.78 0.30
N LEU A 116 8.48 5.03 1.32
CA LEU A 116 7.93 3.74 1.69
C LEU A 116 7.70 3.70 3.20
N GLN A 117 6.50 3.31 3.62
CA GLN A 117 6.21 2.87 4.97
C GLN A 117 5.45 1.56 4.88
N MET A 118 5.81 0.57 5.69
CA MET A 118 5.13 -0.72 5.70
C MET A 118 5.21 -1.34 7.09
N TYR A 119 4.11 -1.92 7.53
CA TYR A 119 4.02 -2.56 8.84
C TYR A 119 2.99 -3.70 8.82
N PRO A 120 3.21 -4.78 9.58
CA PRO A 120 2.19 -5.79 9.81
C PRO A 120 1.05 -5.19 10.62
N ILE A 121 -0.18 -5.58 10.32
CA ILE A 121 -1.33 -5.32 11.17
C ILE A 121 -1.27 -6.35 12.31
N GLN A 122 -1.21 -5.87 13.55
CA GLN A 122 -1.42 -6.74 14.71
C GLN A 122 -2.94 -6.86 14.92
N GLU A 123 -3.42 -8.09 15.06
CA GLU A 123 -4.77 -8.35 15.55
C GLU A 123 -4.91 -7.92 17.02
#